data_AF-A0A2J0LGM1-F1
#
_entry.id   AF-A0A2J0LGM1-F1
#
_cell.length_a   1.000
_cell.length_b   1.000
_cell.length_c   1.000
_cell.angle_alpha   90.00
_cell.angle_beta   90.00
_cell.angle_gamma   90.00
#
_symmetry.space_group_name_H-M   'P 1'
#
loop_
_entity.id
_entity.type
_entity.pdbx_description
1 polymer ?
#
loop_
_entity_poly.entity_id
_entity_poly.type
_entity_poly.pdbx_seq_one_letter_code
_entity_poly.pdbx_strand_id
1 'polypeptide(L)'
;VQEMLPTLRRFRDEVLRCGYLKALAERLQVGEEAVMMEFRKFQQSPAWNERSGENKTPQVSVPANITSAEWQILKLMLDDNGWIIAARQSLETGDFQHAGGRMIVEKIFDHYDRYQRIQPAVLLAECEEEQTRQFLTALLVDDENAAGDKQKLFQDCLQRLKADRRKGRRQELLKAISQAEQKGDWTALQNLQEEFTQLTKTS
;
A
#
# COMPACT_ATOMS: atom_id res chain seq x y z
N VAL A 1 2.27 -9.37 -38.09
CA VAL A 1 2.86 -8.24 -37.31
C VAL A 1 1.94 -7.79 -36.17
N GLN A 2 0.63 -7.57 -36.43
CA GLN A 2 -0.33 -7.05 -35.44
C GLN A 2 -0.48 -7.86 -34.13
N GLU A 3 -0.25 -9.17 -34.13
CA GLU A 3 -0.38 -9.99 -32.91
C GLU A 3 0.83 -9.94 -31.96
N MET A 4 2.02 -9.52 -32.42
CA MET A 4 3.25 -9.51 -31.59
C MET A 4 3.55 -8.14 -30.96
N LEU A 5 2.97 -7.06 -31.49
CA LEU A 5 3.08 -5.70 -30.95
C LEU A 5 2.51 -5.53 -29.53
N PRO A 6 1.37 -6.15 -29.14
CA PRO A 6 0.87 -6.02 -27.77
C PRO A 6 1.77 -6.70 -26.73
N THR A 7 2.61 -7.67 -27.10
CA THR A 7 3.55 -8.35 -26.18
C THR A 7 4.73 -7.43 -25.80
N LEU A 8 5.14 -6.55 -26.71
CA LEU A 8 6.16 -5.52 -26.46
C LEU A 8 5.71 -4.43 -25.48
N ARG A 9 4.40 -4.29 -25.23
CA ARG A 9 3.82 -3.36 -24.23
C ARG A 9 4.29 -3.64 -22.80
N ARG A 10 4.69 -4.88 -22.47
CA ARG A 10 5.04 -5.28 -21.10
C ARG A 10 6.44 -4.86 -20.64
N PHE A 11 7.37 -4.58 -21.56
CA PHE A 11 8.72 -4.15 -21.19
C PHE A 11 8.73 -2.65 -20.99
N ARG A 12 9.14 -2.12 -19.83
CA ARG A 12 9.26 -0.65 -19.59
C ARG A 12 10.56 -0.04 -20.12
N ASP A 13 11.56 -0.87 -20.40
CA ASP A 13 12.90 -0.45 -20.84
C ASP A 13 12.94 -0.17 -22.35
N GLU A 14 13.22 1.08 -22.72
CA GLU A 14 13.28 1.55 -24.10
C GLU A 14 14.44 0.92 -24.90
N VAL A 15 15.55 0.59 -24.22
CA VAL A 15 16.72 0.00 -24.85
C VAL A 15 16.43 -1.44 -25.28
N LEU A 16 15.77 -2.20 -24.41
CA LEU A 16 15.33 -3.56 -24.71
C LEU A 16 14.26 -3.56 -25.82
N ARG A 17 13.29 -2.64 -25.78
CA ARG A 17 12.28 -2.51 -26.84
C ARG A 17 12.91 -2.26 -28.21
N CYS A 18 13.90 -1.37 -28.30
CA CYS A 18 14.63 -1.12 -29.55
C CYS A 18 15.36 -2.39 -30.03
N GLY A 19 15.98 -3.16 -29.14
CA GLY A 19 16.60 -4.43 -29.47
C GLY A 19 15.62 -5.47 -30.02
N TYR A 20 14.43 -5.60 -29.39
CA TYR A 20 13.40 -6.52 -29.86
C TYR A 20 12.76 -6.08 -31.18
N LEU A 21 12.57 -4.77 -31.40
CA LEU A 21 12.07 -4.26 -32.68
C LEU A 21 13.03 -4.57 -33.82
N LYS A 22 14.35 -4.44 -33.59
CA LYS A 22 15.39 -4.84 -34.54
C LYS A 22 15.37 -6.34 -34.84
N ALA A 23 15.34 -7.17 -33.80
CA ALA A 23 15.25 -8.62 -33.96
C ALA A 23 13.96 -9.06 -34.68
N LEU A 24 12.86 -8.33 -34.48
CA LEU A 24 11.57 -8.61 -35.12
C LEU A 24 11.58 -8.18 -36.60
N ALA A 25 12.24 -7.07 -36.94
CA ALA A 25 12.44 -6.63 -38.32
C ALA A 25 13.31 -7.63 -39.10
N GLU A 26 14.42 -8.08 -38.51
CA GLU A 26 15.30 -9.10 -39.10
C GLU A 26 14.57 -10.42 -39.34
N ARG A 27 13.80 -10.88 -38.34
CA ARG A 27 13.08 -12.16 -38.40
C ARG A 27 11.91 -12.15 -39.38
N LEU A 28 11.29 -10.99 -39.61
CA LEU A 28 10.23 -10.83 -40.59
C LEU A 28 10.75 -10.44 -41.98
N GLN A 29 12.07 -10.21 -42.13
CA GLN A 29 12.69 -9.70 -43.36
C GLN A 29 12.01 -8.42 -43.88
N VAL A 30 11.56 -7.57 -42.97
CA VAL A 30 10.94 -6.27 -43.27
C VAL A 30 11.88 -5.18 -42.80
N GLY A 31 11.97 -4.07 -43.55
CA GLY A 31 12.79 -2.93 -43.14
C GLY A 31 12.41 -2.41 -41.75
N GLU A 32 13.41 -2.13 -40.92
CA GLU A 32 13.23 -1.65 -39.53
C GLU A 32 12.29 -0.42 -39.47
N GLU A 33 12.41 0.47 -40.46
CA GLU A 33 11.57 1.66 -40.60
C GLU A 33 10.09 1.35 -40.79
N ALA A 34 9.76 0.27 -41.53
CA ALA A 34 8.37 -0.13 -41.75
C ALA A 34 7.75 -0.73 -40.48
N VAL A 35 8.53 -1.48 -39.69
CA VAL A 35 8.09 -1.98 -38.38
C VAL A 35 7.91 -0.84 -37.38
N MET A 36 8.82 0.15 -37.39
CA MET A 36 8.69 1.37 -36.57
C MET A 36 7.46 2.21 -36.96
N MET A 37 7.15 2.34 -38.25
CA MET A 37 5.95 3.05 -38.70
C MET A 37 4.67 2.35 -38.24
N GLU A 38 4.59 1.03 -38.36
CA GLU A 38 3.43 0.27 -37.87
C GLU A 38 3.32 0.34 -36.34
N PHE A 39 4.43 0.33 -35.61
CA PHE A 39 4.45 0.54 -34.16
C PHE A 39 3.97 1.94 -33.75
N ARG A 40 4.40 3.00 -34.46
CA ARG A 40 3.95 4.38 -34.19
C ARG A 40 2.49 4.59 -34.54
N LYS A 41 2.00 4.03 -35.65
CA LYS A 41 0.56 4.03 -35.98
C LYS A 41 -0.26 3.31 -34.91
N PHE A 42 0.28 2.23 -34.35
CA PHE A 42 -0.36 1.49 -33.26
C PHE A 42 -0.42 2.31 -31.96
N GLN A 43 0.60 3.10 -31.64
CA GLN A 43 0.61 4.01 -30.47
C GLN A 43 -0.38 5.18 -30.59
N GLN A 44 -0.71 5.62 -31.80
CA GLN A 44 -1.60 6.77 -32.04
C GLN A 44 -3.08 6.40 -32.21
N SER A 45 -3.42 5.10 -32.20
CA SER A 45 -4.80 4.65 -32.33
C SER A 45 -5.61 4.95 -31.05
N PRO A 46 -6.90 5.33 -31.14
CA PRO A 46 -7.75 5.49 -29.96
C PRO A 46 -7.90 4.20 -29.14
N ALA A 47 -7.68 3.01 -29.73
CA ALA A 47 -7.58 1.74 -28.99
C ALA A 47 -6.34 1.64 -28.09
N TRP A 48 -5.29 2.44 -28.37
CA TRP A 48 -4.15 2.65 -27.49
C TRP A 48 -4.53 3.57 -26.33
N ASN A 49 -5.28 4.67 -26.58
CA ASN A 49 -5.67 5.63 -25.54
C ASN A 49 -6.80 5.15 -24.62
N GLU A 50 -7.77 4.39 -25.12
CA GLU A 50 -8.86 3.81 -24.29
C GLU A 50 -8.38 2.68 -23.36
N ARG A 51 -7.17 2.15 -23.58
CA ARG A 51 -6.45 1.27 -22.64
C ARG A 51 -5.15 1.90 -22.10
N SER A 52 -4.93 3.19 -22.36
CA SER A 52 -3.88 4.01 -21.70
C SER A 52 -4.45 4.88 -20.59
N GLY A 53 -5.70 4.64 -20.19
CA GLY A 53 -6.06 4.77 -18.78
C GLY A 53 -5.18 3.81 -17.99
N GLU A 54 -4.09 4.33 -17.44
CA GLU A 54 -3.21 3.71 -16.45
C GLU A 54 -3.00 2.20 -16.64
N ASN A 55 -1.94 1.85 -17.38
CA ASN A 55 -1.19 0.64 -17.07
C ASN A 55 -0.56 0.84 -15.68
N LYS A 56 -1.40 0.81 -14.63
CA LYS A 56 -1.03 0.21 -13.37
C LYS A 56 -0.45 -1.14 -13.80
N THR A 57 0.82 -1.35 -13.47
CA THR A 57 1.24 -2.67 -13.02
C THR A 57 0.11 -3.27 -12.16
N PRO A 58 0.05 -4.57 -11.87
CA PRO A 58 -0.49 -4.92 -10.57
C PRO A 58 0.49 -4.32 -9.52
N GLN A 59 0.61 -2.99 -9.42
CA GLN A 59 0.55 -2.34 -8.13
C GLN A 59 -0.73 -2.92 -7.58
N VAL A 60 -0.54 -3.93 -6.75
CA VAL A 60 -1.50 -4.31 -5.72
C VAL A 60 -1.95 -2.97 -5.17
N SER A 61 -3.11 -2.52 -5.64
CA SER A 61 -3.63 -1.22 -5.26
C SER A 61 -3.81 -1.38 -3.78
N VAL A 62 -2.93 -0.71 -3.02
CA VAL A 62 -3.05 -0.51 -1.58
C VAL A 62 -4.55 -0.35 -1.35
N PRO A 63 -5.21 -1.35 -0.74
CA PRO A 63 -6.67 -1.44 -0.80
C PRO A 63 -7.21 -0.13 -0.28
N ALA A 64 -8.23 0.40 -0.96
CA ALA A 64 -8.51 1.82 -1.14
C ALA A 64 -8.58 2.72 0.13
N ASN A 65 -8.45 2.15 1.32
CA ASN A 65 -8.52 2.80 2.61
C ASN A 65 -7.29 2.59 3.52
N ILE A 66 -6.26 1.82 3.13
CA ILE A 66 -5.04 1.72 3.94
C ILE A 66 -4.02 2.77 3.53
N THR A 67 -3.38 3.40 4.52
CA THR A 67 -2.32 4.37 4.24
C THR A 67 -1.07 3.65 3.74
N SER A 68 -0.30 4.30 2.86
CA SER A 68 0.98 3.75 2.38
C SER A 68 1.92 3.38 3.54
N ALA A 69 1.86 4.13 4.65
CA ALA A 69 2.68 3.87 5.84
C ALA A 69 2.26 2.60 6.59
N GLU A 70 0.96 2.36 6.77
CA GLU A 70 0.47 1.12 7.39
C GLU A 70 0.82 -0.11 6.53
N TRP A 71 0.66 0.00 5.22
CA TRP A 71 1.04 -1.05 4.27
C TRP A 71 2.54 -1.39 4.36
N GLN A 72 3.40 -0.37 4.38
CA GLN A 72 4.86 -0.58 4.44
C GLN A 72 5.33 -1.16 5.78
N ILE A 73 4.74 -0.74 6.90
CA ILE A 73 5.07 -1.34 8.21
C ILE A 73 4.68 -2.81 8.24
N LEU A 74 3.48 -3.15 7.80
CA LEU A 74 3.01 -4.53 7.72
C LEU A 74 3.96 -5.40 6.90
N LYS A 75 4.41 -4.88 5.76
CA LYS A 75 5.38 -5.54 4.90
C LYS A 75 6.73 -5.75 5.61
N LEU A 76 7.28 -4.72 6.24
CA LEU A 76 8.52 -4.82 7.00
C LEU A 76 8.44 -5.86 8.12
N MET A 77 7.29 -5.95 8.80
CA MET A 77 7.05 -6.94 9.85
C MET A 77 6.95 -8.37 9.31
N LEU A 78 6.43 -8.55 8.09
CA LEU A 78 6.37 -9.86 7.43
C LEU A 78 7.72 -10.29 6.84
N ASP A 79 8.56 -9.33 6.45
CA ASP A 79 9.91 -9.57 5.90
C ASP A 79 10.90 -10.03 6.98
N ASP A 80 10.92 -9.36 8.14
CA ASP A 80 11.90 -9.63 9.20
C ASP A 80 11.28 -9.49 10.60
N ASN A 81 11.46 -10.53 11.40
CA ASN A 81 10.98 -10.61 12.77
C ASN A 81 11.58 -9.53 13.68
N GLY A 82 12.75 -8.98 13.35
CA GLY A 82 13.35 -7.88 14.10
C GLY A 82 12.46 -6.63 14.14
N TRP A 83 11.73 -6.35 13.05
CA TRP A 83 10.79 -5.22 12.99
C TRP A 83 9.53 -5.46 13.81
N ILE A 84 9.14 -6.71 14.05
CA ILE A 84 7.97 -7.03 14.89
C ILE A 84 8.22 -6.56 16.32
N ILE A 85 9.42 -6.82 16.86
CA ILE A 85 9.79 -6.39 18.22
C ILE A 85 9.80 -4.85 18.30
N ALA A 86 10.45 -4.19 17.33
CA ALA A 86 10.53 -2.74 17.30
C ALA A 86 9.14 -2.08 17.14
N ALA A 87 8.29 -2.67 16.30
CA ALA A 87 6.90 -2.25 16.12
C ALA A 87 6.12 -2.42 17.41
N ARG A 88 6.21 -3.57 18.08
CA ARG A 88 5.47 -3.85 19.31
C ARG A 88 5.84 -2.92 20.47
N GLN A 89 7.09 -2.47 20.54
CA GLN A 89 7.52 -1.50 21.55
C GLN A 89 7.02 -0.07 21.26
N SER A 90 6.68 0.23 20.00
CA SER A 90 6.45 1.59 19.53
C SER A 90 5.03 1.86 19.02
N LEU A 91 4.27 0.80 18.74
CA LEU A 91 2.94 0.80 18.14
C LEU A 91 1.96 -0.05 18.94
N GLU A 92 0.72 0.42 18.96
CA GLU A 92 -0.46 -0.31 19.40
C GLU A 92 -1.30 -0.71 18.18
N THR A 93 -2.10 -1.78 18.29
CA THR A 93 -3.06 -2.17 17.24
C THR A 93 -4.05 -1.04 16.90
N GLY A 94 -4.31 -0.14 17.86
CA GLY A 94 -5.11 1.07 17.69
C GLY A 94 -4.46 2.19 16.85
N ASP A 95 -3.16 2.11 16.55
CA ASP A 95 -2.49 3.08 15.67
C ASP A 95 -2.85 2.88 14.18
N PHE A 96 -3.32 1.67 13.84
CA PHE A 96 -3.75 1.34 12.48
C PHE A 96 -5.19 1.80 12.27
N GLN A 97 -5.41 2.66 11.27
CA GLN A 97 -6.73 3.16 10.90
C GLN A 97 -7.52 2.13 10.11
N HIS A 98 -6.83 1.33 9.28
CA HIS A 98 -7.49 0.33 8.45
C HIS A 98 -7.87 -0.91 9.27
N ALA A 99 -9.14 -1.34 9.21
CA ALA A 99 -9.63 -2.53 9.91
C ALA A 99 -8.84 -3.79 9.53
N GLY A 100 -8.62 -4.02 8.22
CA GLY A 100 -7.80 -5.15 7.76
C GLY A 100 -6.33 -5.04 8.17
N GLY A 101 -5.80 -3.82 8.29
CA GLY A 101 -4.43 -3.60 8.77
C GLY A 101 -4.30 -3.99 10.24
N ARG A 102 -5.23 -3.51 11.08
CA ARG A 102 -5.32 -3.84 12.50
C ARG A 102 -5.42 -5.34 12.74
N MET A 103 -6.29 -6.04 12.01
CA MET A 103 -6.48 -7.48 12.18
C MET A 103 -5.22 -8.28 11.79
N ILE A 104 -4.52 -7.88 10.73
CA ILE A 104 -3.24 -8.51 10.38
C ILE A 104 -2.21 -8.25 11.47
N VAL A 105 -2.05 -7.02 11.95
CA VAL A 105 -1.09 -6.68 13.01
C VAL A 105 -1.37 -7.50 14.28
N GLU A 106 -2.63 -7.61 14.66
CA GLU A 106 -3.06 -8.40 15.83
C GLU A 106 -2.69 -9.87 15.65
N LYS A 107 -3.00 -10.47 14.50
CA LYS A 107 -2.58 -11.85 14.19
C LYS A 107 -1.06 -12.02 14.15
N ILE A 108 -0.34 -11.03 13.62
CA ILE A 108 1.12 -11.00 13.58
C ILE A 108 1.67 -11.04 15.01
N PHE A 109 1.17 -10.18 15.90
CA PHE A 109 1.60 -10.14 17.30
C PHE A 109 1.23 -11.42 18.05
N ASP A 110 0.02 -11.93 17.89
CA ASP A 110 -0.43 -13.18 18.52
C ASP A 110 0.42 -14.37 18.08
N HIS A 111 0.71 -14.49 16.78
CA HIS A 111 1.55 -15.55 16.24
C HIS A 111 3.00 -15.40 16.72
N TYR A 112 3.51 -14.17 16.77
CA TYR A 112 4.84 -13.89 17.29
C TYR A 112 4.96 -14.23 18.78
N ASP A 113 3.93 -13.99 19.59
CA ASP A 113 3.93 -14.34 21.02
C ASP A 113 3.97 -15.85 21.26
N ARG A 114 3.31 -16.62 20.40
CA ARG A 114 3.26 -18.08 20.53
C ARG A 114 4.52 -18.77 20.04
N TYR A 115 5.09 -18.29 18.95
CA TYR A 115 6.14 -19.02 18.23
C TYR A 115 7.47 -18.26 18.09
N GLN A 116 7.54 -17.01 18.57
CA GLN A 116 8.67 -16.07 18.42
C GLN A 116 9.18 -15.88 16.99
N ARG A 117 8.39 -16.30 16.01
CA ARG A 117 8.71 -16.25 14.60
C ARG A 117 7.43 -16.17 13.79
N ILE A 118 7.43 -15.35 12.76
CA ILE A 118 6.37 -15.31 11.77
C ILE A 118 6.81 -16.04 10.51
N GLN A 119 5.89 -16.85 10.00
CA GLN A 119 5.97 -17.40 8.66
C GLN A 119 4.70 -16.96 7.92
N PRO A 120 4.81 -16.11 6.90
CA PRO A 120 3.62 -15.58 6.23
C PRO A 120 2.72 -16.66 5.63
N ALA A 121 3.29 -17.78 5.19
CA ALA A 121 2.54 -18.94 4.68
C ALA A 121 1.67 -19.59 5.77
N VAL A 122 2.16 -19.66 7.02
CA VAL A 122 1.40 -20.20 8.17
C VAL A 122 0.32 -19.20 8.57
N LEU A 123 0.67 -17.90 8.63
CA LEU A 123 -0.28 -16.83 8.92
C LEU A 123 -1.45 -16.81 7.92
N LEU A 124 -1.18 -17.08 6.63
CA LEU A 124 -2.20 -17.16 5.60
C LEU A 124 -3.12 -18.38 5.77
N ALA A 125 -2.56 -19.52 6.19
CA ALA A 125 -3.33 -20.74 6.46
C ALA A 125 -4.24 -20.62 7.71
N GLU A 126 -3.80 -19.86 8.71
CA GLU A 126 -4.56 -19.58 9.94
C GLU A 126 -5.56 -18.40 9.80
N CYS A 127 -5.58 -17.74 8.64
CA CYS A 127 -6.57 -16.70 8.33
C CYS A 127 -7.85 -17.34 7.77
N GLU A 128 -8.85 -17.56 8.64
CA GLU A 128 -10.18 -18.04 8.23
C GLU A 128 -10.99 -16.99 7.45
N GLU A 129 -10.74 -15.71 7.72
CA GLU A 129 -11.47 -14.62 7.08
C GLU A 129 -10.94 -14.32 5.68
N GLU A 130 -11.81 -14.48 4.68
CA GLU A 130 -11.52 -14.28 3.26
C GLU A 130 -10.92 -12.90 2.97
N GLN A 131 -11.46 -11.84 3.58
CA GLN A 131 -11.00 -10.46 3.35
C GLN A 131 -9.58 -10.24 3.89
N THR A 132 -9.32 -10.71 5.12
CA THR A 132 -8.00 -10.63 5.76
C THR A 132 -6.98 -11.49 5.02
N ARG A 133 -7.38 -12.66 4.51
CA ARG A 133 -6.54 -13.53 3.69
C ARG A 133 -6.18 -12.89 2.35
N GLN A 134 -7.13 -12.27 1.67
CA GLN A 134 -6.87 -11.52 0.43
C GLN A 134 -5.93 -10.35 0.68
N PHE A 135 -6.13 -9.64 1.79
CA PHE A 135 -5.29 -8.53 2.20
C PHE A 135 -3.85 -8.96 2.50
N LEU A 136 -3.66 -10.08 3.21
CA LEU A 136 -2.34 -10.66 3.47
C LEU A 136 -1.68 -11.18 2.19
N THR A 137 -2.44 -11.83 1.30
CA THR A 137 -1.93 -12.29 0.01
C THR A 137 -1.42 -11.11 -0.82
N ALA A 138 -2.18 -10.01 -0.82
CA ALA A 138 -1.83 -8.78 -1.50
C ALA A 138 -0.50 -8.20 -0.97
N LEU A 139 -0.29 -8.20 0.36
CA LEU A 139 0.97 -7.82 1.00
C LEU A 139 2.16 -8.69 0.58
N LEU A 140 1.94 -10.00 0.41
CA LEU A 140 3.00 -10.96 0.07
C LEU A 140 3.36 -10.98 -1.42
N VAL A 141 2.38 -10.71 -2.28
CA VAL A 141 2.59 -10.64 -3.74
C VAL A 141 3.20 -9.30 -4.15
N ASP A 142 3.01 -8.26 -3.34
CA ASP A 142 3.65 -6.98 -3.54
C ASP A 142 5.17 -7.10 -3.34
N ASP A 143 5.91 -7.30 -4.42
CA ASP A 143 7.37 -7.46 -4.42
C ASP A 143 8.10 -6.10 -4.52
N GLU A 144 7.42 -4.99 -4.20
CA GLU A 144 8.08 -3.69 -3.97
C GLU A 144 8.98 -3.78 -2.73
N ASN A 145 10.12 -4.45 -2.86
CA ASN A 145 11.20 -4.33 -1.91
C ASN A 145 11.57 -2.85 -1.85
N ALA A 146 11.41 -2.25 -0.66
CA ALA A 146 11.87 -0.90 -0.43
C ALA A 146 13.39 -0.88 -0.62
N ALA A 147 13.83 -0.53 -1.83
CA ALA A 147 15.23 -0.37 -2.18
C ALA A 147 15.74 0.88 -1.43
N GLY A 148 16.27 0.68 -0.23
CA GLY A 148 16.70 1.77 0.63
C GLY A 148 16.96 1.34 2.06
N ASP A 149 17.16 2.35 2.92
CA ASP A 149 17.39 2.18 4.35
C ASP A 149 16.07 1.81 5.05
N LYS A 150 15.86 0.50 5.26
CA LYS A 150 14.67 -0.06 5.92
C LYS A 150 14.42 0.56 7.30
N GLN A 151 15.46 1.00 7.99
CA GLN A 151 15.35 1.61 9.31
C GLN A 151 14.76 3.01 9.25
N LYS A 152 15.20 3.84 8.29
CA LYS A 152 14.58 5.15 8.05
C LYS A 152 13.13 5.02 7.62
N LEU A 153 12.87 4.08 6.72
CA LEU A 153 11.52 3.81 6.26
C LEU A 153 10.59 3.42 7.42
N PHE A 154 11.06 2.53 8.29
CA PHE A 154 10.33 2.16 9.49
C PHE A 154 10.04 3.38 10.39
N GLN A 155 11.03 4.24 10.65
CA GLN A 155 10.84 5.45 11.45
C GLN A 155 9.86 6.44 10.80
N ASP A 156 9.95 6.66 9.49
CA ASP A 156 9.06 7.55 8.75
C ASP A 156 7.62 7.04 8.79
N CYS A 157 7.42 5.74 8.58
CA CYS A 157 6.10 5.14 8.69
C CYS A 157 5.56 5.24 10.13
N LEU A 158 6.39 4.98 11.15
CA LEU A 158 6.00 5.15 12.56
C LEU A 158 5.53 6.58 12.87
N GLN A 159 6.29 7.58 12.42
CA GLN A 159 5.92 8.98 12.60
C GLN A 159 4.59 9.29 11.93
N ARG A 160 4.37 8.72 10.73
CA ARG A 160 3.16 8.92 9.96
C ARG A 160 1.94 8.27 10.62
N LEU A 161 2.04 7.03 11.10
CA LEU A 161 0.97 6.38 11.86
C LEU A 161 0.59 7.20 13.10
N LYS A 162 1.58 7.68 13.86
CA LYS A 162 1.33 8.53 15.04
C LYS A 162 0.68 9.86 14.67
N ALA A 163 1.10 10.48 13.57
CA ALA A 163 0.49 11.69 13.06
C ALA A 163 -0.98 11.45 12.63
N ASP A 164 -1.23 10.34 11.94
CA ASP A 164 -2.56 9.96 11.48
C ASP A 164 -3.48 9.61 12.66
N ARG A 165 -3.00 8.91 13.70
CA ARG A 165 -3.75 8.70 14.96
C ARG A 165 -4.12 10.02 15.62
N ARG A 166 -3.18 10.96 15.75
CA ARG A 166 -3.47 12.30 16.33
C ARG A 166 -4.50 13.05 15.51
N LYS A 167 -4.41 12.98 14.18
CA LYS A 167 -5.37 13.61 13.26
C LYS A 167 -6.75 12.98 13.39
N GLY A 168 -6.84 11.66 13.44
CA GLY A 168 -8.08 10.90 13.66
C GLY A 168 -8.72 11.28 15.00
N ARG A 169 -7.96 11.26 16.09
CA ARG A 169 -8.45 11.63 17.42
C ARG A 169 -8.96 13.07 17.48
N ARG A 170 -8.27 14.02 16.83
CA ARG A 170 -8.75 15.40 16.70
C ARG A 170 -10.08 15.48 15.95
N GLN A 171 -10.25 14.73 14.86
CA GLN A 171 -11.50 14.71 14.10
C GLN A 171 -12.64 14.05 14.88
N GLU A 172 -12.37 12.98 15.63
CA GLU A 172 -13.34 12.32 16.52
C GLU A 172 -13.79 13.27 17.62
N LEU A 173 -12.86 13.96 18.27
CA LEU A 173 -13.18 14.97 19.30
C LEU A 173 -14.02 16.11 18.72
N LEU A 174 -13.67 16.63 17.55
CA LEU A 174 -14.48 17.68 16.90
C LEU A 174 -15.90 17.19 16.56
N LYS A 175 -16.05 15.94 16.11
CA LYS A 175 -17.37 15.34 15.89
C LYS A 175 -18.13 15.16 17.19
N ALA A 176 -17.48 14.71 18.25
CA ALA A 176 -18.08 14.53 19.56
C ALA A 176 -18.53 15.86 20.18
N ILE A 177 -17.73 16.93 20.03
CA ILE A 177 -18.09 18.29 20.44
C ILE A 177 -19.31 18.77 19.66
N SER A 178 -19.31 18.63 18.33
CA SER A 178 -20.45 19.02 17.49
C SER A 178 -21.73 18.24 17.85
N GLN A 179 -21.61 16.96 18.18
CA GLN A 179 -22.76 16.14 18.63
C GLN A 179 -23.24 16.53 20.03
N ALA A 180 -22.34 16.87 20.96
CA ALA A 180 -22.69 17.35 22.30
C ALA A 180 -23.37 18.73 22.24
N GLU A 181 -22.89 19.63 21.38
CA GLU A 181 -23.52 20.92 21.06
C GLU A 181 -24.95 20.74 20.54
N GLN A 182 -25.14 19.83 19.58
CA GLN A 182 -26.48 19.54 19.03
C GLN A 182 -27.43 18.91 20.06
N LYS A 183 -26.91 18.13 21.01
CA LYS A 183 -27.70 17.51 22.08
C LYS A 183 -27.91 18.42 23.29
N GLY A 184 -27.26 19.59 23.35
CA GLY A 184 -27.33 20.52 24.48
C GLY A 184 -26.69 19.98 25.76
N ASP A 185 -25.76 19.03 25.65
CA ASP A 185 -25.08 18.41 26.80
C ASP A 185 -23.83 19.20 27.17
N TRP A 186 -24.05 20.28 27.93
CA TRP A 186 -23.01 21.25 28.33
C TRP A 186 -21.89 20.63 29.19
N THR A 187 -22.21 19.61 29.98
CA THR A 187 -21.24 18.86 30.78
C THR A 187 -20.29 18.02 29.92
N ALA A 188 -20.83 17.29 28.94
CA ALA A 188 -20.01 16.53 27.99
C ALA A 188 -19.17 17.45 27.10
N LEU A 189 -19.74 18.58 26.69
CA LEU A 189 -19.07 19.59 25.85
C LEU A 189 -17.85 20.20 26.55
N GLN A 190 -17.97 20.59 27.82
CA GLN A 190 -16.84 21.19 28.57
C GLN A 190 -15.70 20.18 28.74
N ASN A 191 -16.00 18.93 29.09
CA ASN A 191 -14.99 17.87 29.23
C ASN A 191 -14.27 17.58 27.90
N LEU A 192 -15.02 17.53 26.78
CA LEU A 192 -14.46 17.29 25.44
C LEU A 192 -13.60 18.47 24.95
N GLN A 193 -13.97 19.71 25.29
CA GLN A 193 -13.17 20.90 24.96
C GLN A 193 -11.87 20.97 25.78
N GLU A 194 -11.91 20.58 27.06
CA GLU A 194 -10.70 20.46 27.89
C GLU A 194 -9.76 19.39 27.34
N GLU A 195 -10.29 18.21 26.95
CA GLU A 195 -9.50 17.13 26.33
C GLU A 195 -8.87 17.60 25.01
N PHE A 196 -9.62 18.33 24.16
CA PHE A 196 -9.09 18.90 22.91
C PHE A 196 -7.98 19.94 23.15
N THR A 197 -8.13 20.78 24.18
CA THR A 197 -7.15 21.83 24.53
C THR A 197 -5.85 21.23 25.07
N GLN A 198 -5.94 20.13 25.83
CA GLN A 198 -4.75 19.40 26.28
C GLN A 198 -4.03 18.70 25.11
N LEU A 199 -4.80 18.15 24.15
CA LEU A 199 -4.27 17.49 22.96
C LEU A 199 -3.60 18.46 21.97
N THR A 200 -3.97 19.75 22.00
CA THR A 200 -3.32 20.80 21.20
C THR A 200 -2.10 21.41 21.90
N LYS A 201 -2.08 21.49 23.23
CA LYS A 201 -0.92 21.99 24.00
C LYS A 201 0.27 21.03 24.06
N THR A 202 0.04 19.72 23.92
CA THR A 202 1.09 18.69 24.01
C THR A 202 1.73 18.38 22.63
N SER A 203 1.40 19.18 21.61
CA SER A 203 1.77 18.96 20.22
C SER A 203 2.82 19.94 19.70
#